data_AF-D0DUI6-F1
#
_entry.id   AF-D0DUI6-F1
#
_cell.length_a   1.000
_cell.length_b   1.000
_cell.length_c   1.000
_cell.angle_alpha   90.00
_cell.angle_beta   90.00
_cell.angle_gamma   90.00
#
_symmetry.space_group_name_H-M   'P 1'
#
loop_
_entity.id
_entity.type
_entity.pdbx_description
1 polymer ?
#
loop_
_entity_poly.entity_id
_entity_poly.type
_entity_poly.pdbx_seq_one_letter_code
_entity_poly.pdbx_strand_id
1 'polypeptide(L)'
;MADSYCVITGSTSVIRKDNYMNVNKPRYTEEQKRQKISKFNGVYYNGNPDDWKVSRLPNWMQSYGYLLNEELENKLPSHYRRFRQGTVVMIDYGVTIGNELGGKHFGVVLNNDDTKYKRKVMVVPLSSHWHRGYIDLGYDLMSGINDLIELRKGEEQKKIDKLINRLNEFNNNHKDNHFSFLDEEIKFINDNGVKSFPKNNYNVEFNLSENNDKLESLIEDIKQIDSWEQYKNIFNFVSFAETAITFQKSISKSLDELKDNLSQMKKLVKKLTRYNKQSYAVISDIKSVSKLRVAKLNRFTISGNARISAKNLDKIRQGVIKTIE
;
A
#
# COMPACT_ATOMS: atom_id res chain seq x y z
N MET A 1 67.44 -8.29 34.89
CA MET A 1 66.46 -9.29 34.42
C MET A 1 66.20 -8.96 32.97
N ALA A 2 66.72 -9.80 32.09
CA ALA A 2 66.64 -9.65 30.64
C ALA A 2 65.31 -10.22 30.12
N ASP A 3 64.82 -9.59 29.03
CA ASP A 3 64.25 -10.24 27.84
C ASP A 3 62.89 -10.96 27.99
N SER A 4 61.89 -10.84 27.10
CA SER A 4 61.84 -10.41 25.70
C SER A 4 60.42 -10.04 25.29
N TYR A 5 60.31 -9.13 24.33
CA TYR A 5 59.14 -8.98 23.45
C TYR A 5 58.96 -10.24 22.58
N CYS A 6 57.74 -10.72 22.41
CA CYS A 6 57.39 -11.64 21.34
C CYS A 6 56.15 -11.14 20.59
N VAL A 7 56.39 -10.70 19.36
CA VAL A 7 55.41 -10.43 18.32
C VAL A 7 54.98 -11.77 17.75
N ILE A 8 53.67 -12.05 17.72
CA ILE A 8 53.12 -13.13 16.89
C ILE A 8 51.98 -12.57 16.04
N THR A 9 52.28 -12.45 14.76
CA THR A 9 51.36 -12.31 13.64
C THR A 9 50.55 -13.60 13.45
N GLY A 10 49.28 -13.51 13.04
CA GLY A 10 48.67 -14.59 12.26
C GLY A 10 47.20 -14.89 12.52
N SER A 11 46.41 -14.66 11.47
CA SER A 11 45.15 -15.32 11.10
C SER A 11 43.88 -15.02 11.90
N THR A 12 43.10 -14.09 11.35
CA THR A 12 41.64 -14.07 11.41
C THR A 12 41.07 -15.43 11.02
N SER A 13 40.74 -16.26 12.02
CA SER A 13 39.89 -17.41 11.83
C SER A 13 38.44 -16.95 11.83
N VAL A 14 37.87 -16.88 10.63
CA VAL A 14 36.43 -16.84 10.41
C VAL A 14 35.83 -18.06 11.12
N ILE A 15 35.09 -17.83 12.21
CA ILE A 15 34.31 -18.87 12.88
C ILE A 15 33.23 -19.32 11.89
N ARG A 16 33.53 -20.36 11.10
CA ARG A 16 32.54 -21.11 10.34
C ARG A 16 31.57 -21.75 11.32
N LYS A 17 30.29 -21.40 11.23
CA LYS A 17 29.17 -22.12 11.84
C LYS A 17 28.95 -23.43 11.08
N ASP A 18 29.89 -24.36 11.14
CA ASP A 18 29.67 -25.71 10.64
C ASP A 18 30.13 -26.71 11.70
N ASN A 19 29.30 -27.72 11.94
CA ASN A 19 29.50 -28.87 12.83
C ASN A 19 28.97 -28.74 14.27
N TYR A 20 27.66 -28.56 14.41
CA TYR A 20 26.92 -29.31 15.44
C TYR A 20 26.29 -30.54 14.79
N MET A 21 26.93 -31.69 15.04
CA MET A 21 26.41 -33.06 15.05
C MET A 21 25.06 -33.30 14.35
N ASN A 22 25.14 -34.02 13.22
CA ASN A 22 24.02 -34.66 12.55
C ASN A 22 23.51 -35.83 13.41
N VAL A 23 22.79 -35.52 14.48
CA VAL A 23 22.04 -36.51 15.27
C VAL A 23 20.91 -37.01 14.39
N ASN A 24 20.82 -38.33 14.19
CA ASN A 24 19.75 -39.02 13.45
C ASN A 24 18.37 -38.49 13.86
N LYS A 25 17.85 -37.49 13.15
CA LYS A 25 16.49 -36.99 13.34
C LYS A 25 15.56 -38.02 12.71
N PRO A 26 14.65 -38.65 13.46
CA PRO A 26 13.70 -39.59 12.88
C PRO A 26 12.92 -38.90 11.76
N ARG A 27 13.06 -39.39 10.53
CA ARG A 27 12.28 -38.93 9.37
C ARG A 27 11.09 -39.84 9.21
N TYR A 28 9.89 -39.27 9.13
CA TYR A 28 8.70 -40.04 8.80
C TYR A 28 8.80 -40.62 7.39
N THR A 29 8.40 -41.88 7.22
CA THR A 29 8.21 -42.48 5.90
C THR A 29 7.07 -41.78 5.16
N GLU A 30 7.02 -41.90 3.83
CA GLU A 30 5.92 -41.34 3.04
C GLU A 30 4.56 -41.90 3.47
N GLU A 31 4.51 -43.17 3.86
CA GLU A 31 3.30 -43.79 4.41
C GLU A 31 2.87 -43.14 5.72
N GLN A 32 3.80 -42.94 6.66
CA GLN A 32 3.50 -42.26 7.92
C GLN A 32 3.02 -40.82 7.70
N LYS A 33 3.58 -40.11 6.73
CA LYS A 33 3.11 -38.77 6.34
C LYS A 33 1.69 -38.81 5.78
N ARG A 34 1.39 -39.76 4.89
CA ARG A 34 0.05 -39.98 4.31
C ARG A 34 -0.99 -40.33 5.38
N GLN A 35 -0.65 -41.19 6.34
CA GLN A 35 -1.55 -41.54 7.43
C GLN A 35 -1.87 -40.32 8.32
N LYS A 36 -0.85 -39.48 8.62
CA LYS A 36 -1.04 -38.26 9.42
C LYS A 36 -1.92 -37.23 8.70
N ILE A 37 -1.71 -37.01 7.40
CA ILE A 37 -2.54 -36.07 6.64
C ILE A 37 -3.96 -36.60 6.41
N SER A 38 -4.16 -37.92 6.34
CA SER A 38 -5.48 -38.54 6.14
C SER A 38 -6.51 -38.13 7.20
N LYS A 39 -6.11 -38.06 8.48
CA LYS A 39 -6.98 -37.58 9.57
C LYS A 39 -7.48 -36.15 9.31
N PHE A 40 -6.59 -35.29 8.83
CA PHE A 40 -6.92 -33.91 8.49
C PHE A 40 -7.78 -33.84 7.21
N ASN A 41 -7.49 -34.67 6.21
CA ASN A 41 -8.27 -34.76 4.97
C ASN A 41 -9.74 -35.08 5.23
N GLY A 42 -10.03 -35.93 6.22
CA GLY A 42 -11.40 -36.21 6.64
C GLY A 42 -12.17 -34.94 7.04
N VAL A 43 -11.55 -34.07 7.85
CA VAL A 43 -12.15 -32.78 8.24
C VAL A 43 -12.23 -31.82 7.04
N TYR A 44 -11.19 -31.79 6.21
CA TYR A 44 -11.09 -30.86 5.09
C TYR A 44 -12.10 -31.12 3.97
N TYR A 45 -12.29 -32.39 3.57
CA TYR A 45 -13.18 -32.75 2.46
C TYR A 45 -14.59 -33.11 2.90
N ASN A 46 -14.76 -33.68 4.11
CA ASN A 46 -16.05 -34.20 4.56
C ASN A 46 -16.67 -33.37 5.71
N GLY A 47 -15.98 -32.32 6.18
CA GLY A 47 -16.52 -31.41 7.18
C GLY A 47 -17.73 -30.62 6.66
N ASN A 48 -18.59 -30.16 7.58
CA ASN A 48 -19.74 -29.33 7.21
C ASN A 48 -19.24 -28.01 6.57
N PRO A 49 -19.57 -27.70 5.30
CA PRO A 49 -19.14 -26.48 4.64
C PRO A 49 -19.71 -25.20 5.28
N ASP A 50 -20.81 -25.29 6.03
CA ASP A 50 -21.38 -24.14 6.75
C ASP A 50 -20.61 -23.82 8.04
N ASP A 51 -19.79 -24.75 8.54
CA ASP A 51 -18.92 -24.47 9.68
C ASP A 51 -17.87 -23.41 9.30
N TRP A 52 -17.72 -22.41 10.17
CA TRP A 52 -16.89 -21.25 9.86
C TRP A 52 -15.40 -21.60 9.77
N LYS A 53 -14.94 -22.64 10.49
CA LYS A 53 -13.56 -23.13 10.42
C LYS A 53 -13.37 -23.92 9.14
N VAL A 54 -14.25 -24.90 8.86
CA VAL A 54 -14.17 -25.75 7.65
C VAL A 54 -14.19 -24.90 6.38
N SER A 55 -15.12 -23.95 6.25
CA SER A 55 -15.20 -23.03 5.12
C SER A 55 -13.93 -22.17 4.88
N ARG A 56 -13.09 -21.97 5.91
CA ARG A 56 -11.86 -21.17 5.83
C ARG A 56 -10.58 -22.00 5.75
N LEU A 57 -10.65 -23.31 5.98
CA LEU A 57 -9.50 -24.21 5.89
C LEU A 57 -8.76 -24.09 4.53
N PRO A 58 -9.42 -24.04 3.35
CA PRO A 58 -8.71 -23.94 2.08
C PRO A 58 -7.79 -22.72 2.01
N ASN A 59 -8.30 -21.53 2.36
CA ASN A 59 -7.54 -20.29 2.34
C ASN A 59 -6.43 -20.28 3.39
N TRP A 60 -6.70 -20.83 4.58
CA TRP A 60 -5.71 -20.91 5.65
C TRP A 60 -4.55 -21.84 5.28
N MET A 61 -4.85 -23.02 4.73
CA MET A 61 -3.83 -23.99 4.28
C MET A 61 -2.97 -23.41 3.16
N GLN A 62 -3.60 -22.81 2.15
CA GLN A 62 -2.89 -22.16 1.05
C GLN A 62 -1.95 -21.07 1.56
N SER A 63 -2.44 -20.20 2.45
CA SER A 63 -1.64 -19.10 3.00
C SER A 63 -0.49 -19.59 3.88
N TYR A 64 -0.76 -20.58 4.75
CA TYR A 64 0.24 -21.15 5.63
C TYR A 64 1.32 -21.89 4.84
N GLY A 65 0.92 -22.73 3.87
CA GLY A 65 1.84 -23.45 3.00
C GLY A 65 2.73 -22.52 2.18
N TYR A 66 2.14 -21.45 1.62
CA TYR A 66 2.91 -20.42 0.91
C TYR A 66 3.96 -19.76 1.80
N LEU A 67 3.56 -19.26 2.98
CA LEU A 67 4.51 -18.60 3.90
C LEU A 67 5.61 -19.54 4.39
N LEU A 68 5.26 -20.81 4.66
CA LEU A 68 6.23 -21.81 5.07
C LEU A 68 7.21 -22.14 3.94
N ASN A 69 6.74 -22.22 2.69
CA ASN A 69 7.61 -22.42 1.53
C ASN A 69 8.59 -21.27 1.36
N GLU A 70 8.11 -20.02 1.44
CA GLU A 70 8.96 -18.83 1.37
C GLU A 70 10.00 -18.78 2.51
N GLU A 71 9.65 -19.29 3.69
CA GLU A 71 10.59 -19.46 4.81
C GLU A 71 11.68 -20.47 4.51
N LEU A 72 11.31 -21.65 3.99
CA LEU A 72 12.24 -22.73 3.66
C LEU A 72 13.17 -22.36 2.48
N GLU A 73 12.67 -21.57 1.53
CA GLU A 73 13.43 -21.09 0.38
C GLU A 73 14.24 -19.81 0.70
N ASN A 74 14.25 -19.34 1.95
CA ASN A 74 14.91 -18.11 2.39
C ASN A 74 14.47 -16.84 1.61
N LYS A 75 13.21 -16.81 1.16
CA LYS A 75 12.60 -15.70 0.43
C LYS A 75 11.88 -14.69 1.31
N LEU A 76 11.83 -14.94 2.63
CA LEU A 76 11.26 -13.99 3.57
C LEU A 76 12.02 -12.65 3.59
N PRO A 77 11.33 -11.53 3.83
CA PRO A 77 11.96 -10.22 3.85
C PRO A 77 12.98 -10.12 4.99
N SER A 78 14.11 -9.45 4.71
CA SER A 78 15.15 -9.13 5.70
C SER A 78 14.70 -8.07 6.70
N HIS A 79 13.78 -7.20 6.29
CA HIS A 79 13.23 -6.11 7.08
C HIS A 79 11.71 -6.17 7.13
N TYR A 80 11.19 -6.00 8.33
CA TYR A 80 9.78 -6.02 8.65
C TYR A 80 9.28 -4.62 8.99
N ARG A 81 7.97 -4.44 8.84
CA ARG A 81 7.32 -3.21 9.24
C ARG A 81 7.46 -2.98 10.74
N ARG A 82 7.75 -1.74 11.12
CA ARG A 82 7.71 -1.29 12.52
C ARG A 82 6.31 -0.80 12.87
N PHE A 83 5.78 -1.26 13.99
CA PHE A 83 4.52 -0.80 14.56
C PHE A 83 4.77 -0.05 15.87
N ARG A 84 4.09 1.09 16.05
CA ARG A 84 4.13 1.79 17.34
C ARG A 84 3.09 1.16 18.28
N GLN A 85 3.31 1.28 19.59
CA GLN A 85 2.32 0.86 20.58
C GLN A 85 0.98 1.56 20.33
N GLY A 86 -0.14 0.84 20.50
CA GLY A 86 -1.48 1.36 20.24
C GLY A 86 -1.88 1.38 18.76
N THR A 87 -0.99 1.02 17.83
CA THR A 87 -1.34 0.90 16.41
C THR A 87 -2.36 -0.23 16.20
N VAL A 88 -3.40 0.07 15.44
CA VAL A 88 -4.42 -0.91 15.04
C VAL A 88 -3.92 -1.65 13.80
N VAL A 89 -3.90 -2.97 13.85
CA VAL A 89 -3.48 -3.83 12.73
C VAL A 89 -4.57 -4.85 12.42
N MET A 90 -4.78 -5.13 11.14
CA MET A 90 -5.62 -6.25 10.71
C MET A 90 -4.75 -7.50 10.64
N ILE A 91 -5.08 -8.52 11.42
CA ILE A 91 -4.32 -9.77 11.49
C ILE A 91 -5.17 -10.93 11.01
N ASP A 92 -4.57 -11.80 10.22
CA ASP A 92 -5.14 -13.11 9.90
C ASP A 92 -4.71 -14.13 10.97
N TYR A 93 -5.58 -14.39 11.94
CA TYR A 93 -5.38 -15.38 13.00
C TYR A 93 -5.57 -16.83 12.49
N GLY A 94 -5.98 -17.02 11.24
CA GLY A 94 -6.12 -18.34 10.63
C GLY A 94 -7.24 -19.17 11.25
N VAL A 95 -7.29 -20.46 10.94
CA VAL A 95 -8.23 -21.38 11.61
C VAL A 95 -7.60 -21.83 12.93
N THR A 96 -8.26 -21.50 14.03
CA THR A 96 -7.77 -21.72 15.40
C THR A 96 -8.50 -22.87 16.10
N ILE A 97 -7.92 -23.38 17.18
CA ILE A 97 -8.46 -24.50 17.97
C ILE A 97 -9.34 -23.95 19.11
N GLY A 98 -10.41 -24.68 19.45
CA GLY A 98 -11.31 -24.28 20.54
C GLY A 98 -11.91 -22.90 20.35
N ASN A 99 -11.90 -22.11 21.43
CA ASN A 99 -12.47 -20.76 21.51
C ASN A 99 -11.46 -19.63 21.23
N GLU A 100 -10.25 -19.97 20.77
CA GLU A 100 -9.29 -18.97 20.34
C GLU A 100 -9.85 -18.11 19.21
N LEU A 101 -9.64 -16.79 19.29
CA LEU A 101 -10.02 -15.89 18.21
C LEU A 101 -9.27 -16.26 16.91
N GLY A 102 -10.03 -16.60 15.88
CA GLY A 102 -9.54 -17.01 14.56
C GLY A 102 -10.11 -16.16 13.44
N GLY A 103 -9.59 -16.34 12.22
CA GLY A 103 -9.95 -15.51 11.06
C GLY A 103 -9.32 -14.12 11.08
N LYS A 104 -9.85 -13.20 10.28
CA LYS A 104 -9.31 -11.83 10.14
C LYS A 104 -9.94 -10.89 11.16
N HIS A 105 -9.17 -10.45 12.14
CA HIS A 105 -9.63 -9.54 13.20
C HIS A 105 -8.65 -8.40 13.43
N PHE A 106 -9.19 -7.24 13.83
CA PHE A 106 -8.34 -6.13 14.24
C PHE A 106 -7.63 -6.52 15.53
N GLY A 107 -6.45 -5.96 15.75
CA GLY A 107 -5.71 -6.06 16.99
C GLY A 107 -4.97 -4.77 17.26
N VAL A 108 -4.71 -4.51 18.53
CA VAL A 108 -3.92 -3.37 18.98
C VAL A 108 -2.53 -3.85 19.34
N VAL A 109 -1.51 -3.20 18.78
CA VAL A 109 -0.10 -3.49 19.06
C VAL A 109 0.25 -3.08 20.49
N LEU A 110 0.82 -4.02 21.25
CA LEU A 110 1.22 -3.80 22.64
C LEU A 110 2.71 -3.47 22.81
N ASN A 111 3.58 -3.89 21.89
CA ASN A 111 5.01 -3.58 21.95
C ASN A 111 5.29 -2.07 21.89
N ASN A 112 6.14 -1.58 22.78
CA ASN A 112 6.77 -0.26 22.66
C ASN A 112 8.13 -0.31 21.92
N ASP A 113 8.76 -1.48 21.90
CA ASP A 113 10.14 -1.73 21.49
C ASP A 113 10.26 -2.37 20.10
N ASP A 114 9.22 -2.25 19.27
CA ASP A 114 9.21 -2.89 17.97
C ASP A 114 10.26 -2.28 17.02
N THR A 115 10.93 -3.14 16.23
CA THR A 115 11.99 -2.76 15.30
C THR A 115 11.77 -3.39 13.92
N LYS A 116 12.50 -2.90 12.91
CA LYS A 116 12.47 -3.48 11.56
C LYS A 116 13.07 -4.89 11.46
N TYR A 117 13.77 -5.36 12.49
CA TYR A 117 14.37 -6.70 12.51
C TYR A 117 13.53 -7.72 13.26
N LYS A 118 12.60 -7.25 14.10
CA LYS A 118 11.65 -8.12 14.81
C LYS A 118 10.62 -8.66 13.83
N ARG A 119 10.53 -9.99 13.75
CA ARG A 119 9.61 -10.72 12.85
C ARG A 119 8.20 -10.89 13.42
N LYS A 120 8.03 -10.71 14.74
CA LYS A 120 6.76 -10.85 15.45
C LYS A 120 6.39 -9.58 16.20
N VAL A 121 5.09 -9.42 16.47
CA VAL A 121 4.52 -8.34 17.27
C VAL A 121 3.47 -8.91 18.21
N MET A 122 3.45 -8.43 19.46
CA MET A 122 2.42 -8.76 20.43
C MET A 122 1.22 -7.86 20.21
N VAL A 123 0.05 -8.48 20.17
CA VAL A 123 -1.22 -7.79 19.97
C VAL A 123 -2.26 -8.27 20.96
N VAL A 124 -3.20 -7.38 21.28
CA VAL A 124 -4.49 -7.76 21.83
C VAL A 124 -5.54 -7.72 20.71
N PRO A 125 -6.23 -8.83 20.41
CA PRO A 125 -7.27 -8.83 19.41
C PRO A 125 -8.49 -7.98 19.83
N LEU A 126 -9.25 -7.52 18.83
CA LEU A 126 -10.48 -6.76 19.02
C LEU A 126 -11.69 -7.57 18.54
N SER A 127 -12.76 -7.50 19.33
CA SER A 127 -14.09 -8.03 19.02
C SER A 127 -15.11 -6.90 18.92
N SER A 128 -16.12 -7.09 18.06
CA SER A 128 -17.31 -6.23 18.00
C SER A 128 -18.46 -6.74 18.89
N HIS A 129 -18.26 -7.85 19.58
CA HIS A 129 -19.21 -8.46 20.51
C HIS A 129 -18.63 -8.45 21.91
N TRP A 130 -19.47 -8.05 22.86
CA TRP A 130 -19.13 -8.07 24.27
C TRP A 130 -19.17 -9.49 24.83
N HIS A 131 -18.18 -9.81 25.67
CA HIS A 131 -18.16 -10.99 26.52
C HIS A 131 -17.60 -10.62 27.89
N ARG A 132 -17.95 -11.41 28.91
CA ARG A 132 -17.41 -11.23 30.26
C ARG A 132 -15.88 -11.32 30.23
N GLY A 133 -15.22 -10.34 30.86
CA GLY A 133 -13.76 -10.25 30.89
C GLY A 133 -13.14 -9.46 29.73
N TYR A 134 -13.92 -9.01 28.74
CA TYR A 134 -13.40 -8.13 27.70
C TYR A 134 -13.35 -6.68 28.19
N ILE A 135 -12.37 -5.92 27.70
CA ILE A 135 -12.22 -4.50 28.04
C ILE A 135 -12.95 -3.65 27.00
N ASP A 136 -13.92 -2.86 27.46
CA ASP A 136 -14.67 -1.93 26.61
C ASP A 136 -13.81 -0.71 26.21
N LEU A 137 -13.59 -0.58 24.91
CA LEU A 137 -12.87 0.53 24.27
C LEU A 137 -13.84 1.58 23.70
N GLY A 138 -15.15 1.33 23.74
CA GLY A 138 -16.17 2.18 23.13
C GLY A 138 -15.98 2.33 21.63
N TYR A 139 -16.16 3.55 21.12
CA TYR A 139 -16.02 3.90 19.70
C TYR A 139 -14.64 4.43 19.31
N ASP A 140 -13.64 4.24 20.16
CA ASP A 140 -12.31 4.85 19.97
C ASP A 140 -11.59 4.33 18.71
N LEU A 141 -11.81 3.04 18.36
CA LEU A 141 -11.36 2.52 17.07
C LEU A 141 -11.95 3.35 15.91
N MET A 142 -13.25 3.66 15.98
CA MET A 142 -13.92 4.49 14.98
C MET A 142 -13.43 5.93 15.00
N SER A 143 -13.11 6.49 16.18
CA SER A 143 -12.51 7.82 16.28
C SER A 143 -11.18 7.89 15.53
N GLY A 144 -10.23 7.01 15.85
CA GLY A 144 -8.92 7.01 15.19
C GLY A 144 -8.99 6.71 13.69
N ILE A 145 -10.04 6.02 13.26
CA ILE A 145 -10.36 5.80 11.84
C ILE A 145 -10.91 7.07 11.18
N ASN A 146 -11.83 7.78 11.84
CA ASN A 146 -12.39 9.04 11.33
C ASN A 146 -11.29 10.09 11.19
N ASP A 147 -10.40 10.19 12.19
CA ASP A 147 -9.22 11.06 12.14
C ASP A 147 -8.34 10.72 10.93
N LEU A 148 -8.12 9.44 10.66
CA LEU A 148 -7.40 8.99 9.47
C LEU A 148 -8.12 9.42 8.18
N ILE A 149 -9.45 9.29 8.11
CA ILE A 149 -10.22 9.70 6.92
C ILE A 149 -10.10 11.21 6.70
N GLU A 150 -10.29 12.02 7.75
CA GLU A 150 -10.21 13.48 7.65
C GLU A 150 -8.80 13.92 7.27
N LEU A 151 -7.77 13.29 7.83
CA LEU A 151 -6.38 13.51 7.41
C LEU A 151 -6.20 13.23 5.91
N ARG A 152 -6.69 12.09 5.41
CA ARG A 152 -6.60 11.74 3.98
C ARG A 152 -7.39 12.69 3.10
N LYS A 153 -8.59 13.11 3.51
CA LYS A 153 -9.37 14.12 2.78
C LYS A 153 -8.58 15.42 2.64
N GLY A 154 -7.98 15.90 3.73
CA GLY A 154 -7.13 17.09 3.71
C GLY A 154 -5.90 16.95 2.80
N GLU A 155 -5.27 15.77 2.76
CA GLU A 155 -4.16 15.48 1.84
C GLU A 155 -4.59 15.55 0.37
N GLU A 156 -5.75 14.98 0.02
CA GLU A 156 -6.27 15.03 -1.35
C GLU A 156 -6.75 16.44 -1.74
N GLN A 157 -7.37 17.19 -0.80
CA GLN A 157 -7.75 18.58 -1.05
C GLN A 157 -6.55 19.46 -1.39
N LYS A 158 -5.44 19.33 -0.65
CA LYS A 158 -4.20 20.05 -0.95
C LYS A 158 -3.64 19.74 -2.35
N LYS A 159 -3.86 18.53 -2.87
CA LYS A 159 -3.45 18.19 -4.24
C LYS A 159 -4.35 18.85 -5.26
N ILE A 160 -5.65 18.89 -5.01
CA ILE A 160 -6.63 19.60 -5.86
C ILE A 160 -6.25 21.09 -5.92
N ASP A 161 -5.99 21.72 -4.78
CA ASP A 161 -5.62 23.14 -4.72
C ASP A 161 -4.33 23.41 -5.52
N LYS A 162 -3.33 22.51 -5.42
CA LYS A 162 -2.10 22.60 -6.23
C LYS A 162 -2.36 22.48 -7.72
N LEU A 163 -3.28 21.63 -8.16
CA LEU A 163 -3.63 21.50 -9.57
C LEU A 163 -4.36 22.74 -10.08
N ILE A 164 -5.28 23.30 -9.28
CA ILE A 164 -5.96 24.55 -9.60
C ILE A 164 -4.93 25.68 -9.74
N ASN A 165 -3.96 25.78 -8.82
CA ASN A 165 -2.90 26.78 -8.91
C ASN A 165 -2.03 26.60 -10.16
N ARG A 166 -1.60 25.37 -10.47
CA ARG A 166 -0.86 25.09 -11.72
C ARG A 166 -1.65 25.49 -12.97
N LEU A 167 -2.95 25.21 -12.99
CA LEU A 167 -3.83 25.58 -14.10
C LEU A 167 -3.93 27.10 -14.25
N ASN A 168 -4.12 27.81 -13.13
CA ASN A 168 -4.18 29.27 -13.13
C ASN A 168 -2.84 29.90 -13.56
N GLU A 169 -1.72 29.38 -13.07
CA GLU A 169 -0.38 29.81 -13.48
C GLU A 169 -0.15 29.58 -14.98
N PHE A 170 -0.55 28.42 -15.50
CA PHE A 170 -0.46 28.12 -16.92
C PHE A 170 -1.27 29.12 -17.74
N ASN A 171 -2.55 29.31 -17.41
CA ASN A 171 -3.44 30.23 -18.12
C ASN A 171 -2.96 31.68 -18.04
N ASN A 172 -2.39 32.11 -16.91
CA ASN A 172 -1.88 33.47 -16.75
C ASN A 172 -0.61 33.74 -17.57
N ASN A 173 0.28 32.75 -17.69
CA ASN A 173 1.52 32.87 -18.45
C ASN A 173 1.31 32.70 -19.96
N HIS A 174 0.15 32.17 -20.38
CA HIS A 174 -0.17 31.79 -21.75
C HIS A 174 -1.48 32.45 -22.22
N LYS A 175 -1.67 33.73 -21.90
CA LYS A 175 -2.88 34.49 -22.30
C LYS A 175 -2.96 34.72 -23.81
N ASP A 176 -1.81 34.85 -24.46
CA ASP A 176 -1.72 35.01 -25.91
C ASP A 176 -1.62 33.62 -26.56
N ASN A 177 -2.78 32.99 -26.75
CA ASN A 177 -2.95 31.73 -27.46
C ASN A 177 -3.42 31.91 -28.91
N HIS A 178 -3.38 33.16 -29.39
CA HIS A 178 -3.71 33.54 -30.75
C HIS A 178 -2.45 33.61 -31.60
N PHE A 179 -2.48 32.91 -32.74
CA PHE A 179 -1.38 32.84 -33.69
C PHE A 179 -1.87 33.33 -35.06
N SER A 180 -1.11 34.26 -35.64
CA SER A 180 -1.34 34.72 -37.00
C SER A 180 -0.21 34.26 -37.91
N PHE A 181 -0.54 33.78 -39.10
CA PHE A 181 0.41 33.24 -40.06
C PHE A 181 0.41 34.06 -41.35
N LEU A 182 1.59 34.23 -41.94
CA LEU A 182 1.78 34.86 -43.25
C LEU A 182 1.35 33.92 -44.38
N ASP A 183 0.94 34.47 -45.51
CA ASP A 183 0.54 33.67 -46.69
C ASP A 183 1.69 32.76 -47.17
N GLU A 184 2.93 33.23 -47.06
CA GLU A 184 4.14 32.46 -47.39
C GLU A 184 4.35 31.26 -46.45
N GLU A 185 4.08 31.44 -45.15
CA GLU A 185 4.16 30.37 -44.12
C GLU A 185 3.08 29.30 -44.38
N ILE A 186 1.85 29.74 -44.67
CA ILE A 186 0.73 28.85 -45.00
C ILE A 186 1.03 28.07 -46.29
N LYS A 187 1.57 28.75 -47.30
CA LYS A 187 1.95 28.11 -48.56
C LYS A 187 3.05 27.08 -48.35
N PHE A 188 4.09 27.41 -47.59
CA PHE A 188 5.18 26.50 -47.25
C PHE A 188 4.67 25.21 -46.59
N ILE A 189 3.82 25.31 -45.57
CA ILE A 189 3.26 24.14 -44.87
C ILE A 189 2.38 23.29 -45.80
N ASN A 190 1.55 23.93 -46.63
CA ASN A 190 0.67 23.23 -47.56
C ASN A 190 1.43 22.51 -48.68
N ASP A 191 2.48 23.15 -49.23
CA ASP A 191 3.33 22.59 -50.29
C ASP A 191 4.11 21.37 -49.78
N ASN A 192 4.39 21.30 -48.48
CA ASN A 192 5.01 20.16 -47.79
C ASN A 192 3.99 19.12 -47.27
N GLY A 193 2.73 19.18 -47.70
CA GLY A 193 1.75 18.10 -47.53
C GLY A 193 0.76 18.25 -46.37
N VAL A 194 0.87 19.28 -45.53
CA VAL A 194 0.00 19.48 -44.37
C VAL A 194 -1.17 20.40 -44.71
N LYS A 195 -2.20 19.83 -45.34
CA LYS A 195 -3.37 20.58 -45.86
C LYS A 195 -4.36 21.06 -44.78
N SER A 196 -4.23 20.55 -43.56
CA SER A 196 -5.08 20.88 -42.41
C SER A 196 -4.60 22.11 -41.64
N PHE A 197 -3.55 22.79 -42.10
CA PHE A 197 -2.99 23.94 -41.41
C PHE A 197 -4.01 25.09 -41.28
N PRO A 198 -4.07 25.76 -40.11
CA PRO A 198 -5.02 26.84 -39.90
C PRO A 198 -4.86 28.00 -40.89
N LYS A 199 -5.99 28.60 -41.29
CA LYS A 199 -5.99 29.83 -42.10
C LYS A 199 -5.72 31.05 -41.22
N ASN A 200 -4.99 32.03 -41.76
CA ASN A 200 -4.58 33.36 -41.26
C ASN A 200 -4.50 33.57 -39.74
N ASN A 201 -5.58 33.33 -38.99
CA ASN A 201 -5.66 33.45 -37.54
C ASN A 201 -6.14 32.14 -36.91
N TYR A 202 -5.36 31.60 -35.97
CA TYR A 202 -5.70 30.40 -35.22
C TYR A 202 -5.65 30.66 -33.72
N ASN A 203 -6.62 30.08 -33.01
CA ASN A 203 -6.64 30.13 -31.56
C ASN A 203 -6.44 28.72 -31.01
N VAL A 204 -5.43 28.52 -30.18
CA VAL A 204 -5.22 27.24 -29.49
C VAL A 204 -6.11 27.22 -28.26
N GLU A 205 -7.24 26.50 -28.35
CA GLU A 205 -8.13 26.31 -27.21
C GLU A 205 -7.57 25.26 -26.25
N PHE A 206 -7.37 25.65 -24.99
CA PHE A 206 -6.97 24.72 -23.94
C PHE A 206 -8.20 24.13 -23.27
N ASN A 207 -8.65 22.96 -23.75
CA ASN A 207 -9.77 22.24 -23.15
C ASN A 207 -9.28 20.98 -22.40
N LEU A 208 -9.41 20.97 -21.06
CA LEU A 208 -9.04 19.80 -20.23
C LEU A 208 -9.96 18.59 -20.43
N SER A 209 -11.12 18.76 -21.07
CA SER A 209 -12.15 17.73 -21.21
C SER A 209 -12.16 17.03 -22.58
N GLU A 210 -11.40 17.56 -23.55
CA GLU A 210 -11.35 17.04 -24.92
C GLU A 210 -9.97 16.51 -25.28
N ASN A 211 -9.95 15.42 -26.05
CA ASN A 211 -8.72 14.89 -26.63
C ASN A 211 -8.22 15.84 -27.72
N ASN A 212 -6.96 16.26 -27.61
CA ASN A 212 -6.30 17.13 -28.57
C ASN A 212 -5.70 16.37 -29.75
N ASP A 213 -6.22 15.18 -30.09
CA ASP A 213 -5.66 14.26 -31.10
C ASP A 213 -5.44 14.94 -32.46
N LYS A 214 -6.32 15.88 -32.84
CA LYS A 214 -6.19 16.67 -34.07
C LYS A 214 -5.04 17.67 -34.02
N LEU A 215 -4.89 18.38 -32.90
CA LEU A 215 -3.81 19.35 -32.70
C LEU A 215 -2.48 18.60 -32.58
N GLU A 216 -2.46 17.48 -31.85
CA GLU A 216 -1.27 16.64 -31.70
C GLU A 216 -0.79 16.09 -33.05
N SER A 217 -1.69 15.52 -33.85
CA SER A 217 -1.36 15.07 -35.22
C SER A 217 -0.86 16.21 -36.11
N LEU A 218 -1.47 17.40 -36.04
CA LEU A 218 -1.03 18.57 -36.81
C LEU A 218 0.41 18.99 -36.42
N ILE A 219 0.72 19.00 -35.13
CA ILE A 219 2.06 19.34 -34.64
C ILE A 219 3.09 18.29 -35.05
N GLU A 220 2.74 17.00 -34.98
CA GLU A 220 3.61 15.91 -35.47
C GLU A 220 3.90 16.06 -36.96
N ASP A 221 2.88 16.34 -37.78
CA ASP A 221 3.02 16.53 -39.22
C ASP A 221 3.94 17.73 -39.55
N ILE A 222 3.78 18.87 -38.87
CA ILE A 222 4.63 20.06 -39.08
C ILE A 222 6.09 19.75 -38.75
N LYS A 223 6.35 18.98 -37.69
CA LYS A 223 7.71 18.64 -37.25
C LYS A 223 8.44 17.67 -38.18
N GLN A 224 7.75 17.02 -39.12
CA GLN A 224 8.38 16.20 -40.16
C GLN A 224 8.89 17.03 -41.35
N ILE A 225 8.50 18.32 -41.43
CA ILE A 225 8.91 19.20 -42.53
C ILE A 225 10.30 19.75 -42.22
N ASP A 226 11.24 19.66 -43.15
CA ASP A 226 12.56 20.27 -42.95
C ASP A 226 12.48 21.80 -42.86
N SER A 227 13.24 22.40 -41.94
CA SER A 227 13.38 23.86 -41.79
C SER A 227 12.14 24.63 -41.31
N TRP A 228 11.10 23.95 -40.82
CA TRP A 228 9.89 24.60 -40.31
C TRP A 228 10.19 25.61 -39.18
N GLU A 229 11.25 25.39 -38.39
CA GLU A 229 11.68 26.25 -37.28
C GLU A 229 12.15 27.63 -37.72
N GLN A 230 12.50 27.80 -39.01
CA GLN A 230 12.95 29.09 -39.55
C GLN A 230 11.81 30.11 -39.65
N TYR A 231 10.57 29.64 -39.68
CA TYR A 231 9.38 30.48 -39.74
C TYR A 231 8.88 30.82 -38.33
N LYS A 232 9.10 32.08 -37.92
CA LYS A 232 8.87 32.54 -36.54
C LYS A 232 7.45 32.27 -36.02
N ASN A 233 6.40 32.47 -36.83
CA ASN A 233 5.04 32.29 -36.34
C ASN A 233 4.69 30.81 -36.20
N ILE A 234 5.20 29.97 -37.12
CA ILE A 234 5.09 28.51 -37.04
C ILE A 234 5.83 27.98 -35.81
N PHE A 235 7.06 28.45 -35.59
CA PHE A 235 7.85 28.10 -34.40
C PHE A 235 7.10 28.42 -33.10
N ASN A 236 6.59 29.64 -32.97
CA ASN A 236 5.85 30.06 -31.78
C ASN A 236 4.57 29.23 -31.57
N PHE A 237 3.83 28.96 -32.65
CA PHE A 237 2.62 28.13 -32.61
C PHE A 237 2.91 26.71 -32.13
N VAL A 238 3.88 26.04 -32.76
CA VAL A 238 4.25 24.66 -32.41
C VAL A 238 4.77 24.59 -30.98
N SER A 239 5.68 25.49 -30.61
CA SER A 239 6.25 25.52 -29.25
C SER A 239 5.17 25.70 -28.18
N PHE A 240 4.21 26.60 -28.41
CA PHE A 240 3.07 26.78 -27.53
C PHE A 240 2.17 25.53 -27.48
N ALA A 241 1.80 24.99 -28.63
CA ALA A 241 0.91 23.84 -28.74
C ALA A 241 1.50 22.61 -28.03
N GLU A 242 2.79 22.32 -28.22
CA GLU A 242 3.49 21.25 -27.49
C GLU A 242 3.48 21.46 -25.98
N THR A 243 3.73 22.70 -25.55
CA THR A 243 3.72 23.08 -24.15
C THR A 243 2.33 22.87 -23.54
N ALA A 244 1.28 23.29 -24.25
CA ALA A 244 -0.12 23.11 -23.86
C ALA A 244 -0.52 21.64 -23.81
N ILE A 245 -0.22 20.86 -24.85
CA ILE A 245 -0.50 19.41 -24.90
C ILE A 245 0.20 18.69 -23.73
N THR A 246 1.49 18.97 -23.52
CA THR A 246 2.26 18.37 -22.43
C THR A 246 1.68 18.72 -21.06
N PHE A 247 1.31 19.99 -20.87
CA PHE A 247 0.69 20.44 -19.64
C PHE A 247 -0.66 19.74 -19.41
N GLN A 248 -1.53 19.70 -20.42
CA GLN A 248 -2.84 19.02 -20.39
C GLN A 248 -2.69 17.54 -19.99
N LYS A 249 -1.78 16.80 -20.65
CA LYS A 249 -1.48 15.40 -20.32
C LYS A 249 -1.05 15.23 -18.86
N SER A 250 -0.22 16.15 -18.36
CA SER A 250 0.24 16.12 -16.96
C SER A 250 -0.90 16.36 -15.96
N ILE A 251 -1.85 17.26 -16.28
CA ILE A 251 -3.03 17.53 -15.46
C ILE A 251 -3.98 16.33 -15.52
N SER A 252 -4.26 15.80 -16.71
CA SER A 252 -5.12 14.62 -16.90
C SER A 252 -4.63 13.43 -16.08
N LYS A 253 -3.33 13.10 -16.16
CA LYS A 253 -2.71 12.06 -15.33
C LYS A 253 -2.92 12.31 -13.83
N SER A 254 -2.72 13.56 -13.38
CA SER A 254 -2.91 13.92 -11.97
C SER A 254 -4.38 13.78 -11.53
N LEU A 255 -5.33 14.12 -12.42
CA LEU A 255 -6.77 13.94 -12.18
C LEU A 255 -7.15 12.47 -12.09
N ASP A 256 -6.57 11.60 -12.92
CA ASP A 256 -6.84 10.16 -12.86
C ASP A 256 -6.28 9.53 -11.58
N GLU A 257 -5.10 9.95 -11.13
CA GLU A 257 -4.58 9.56 -9.82
C GLU A 257 -5.49 10.02 -8.66
N LEU A 258 -6.06 11.23 -8.74
CA LEU A 258 -7.03 11.72 -7.76
C LEU A 258 -8.35 10.92 -7.78
N LYS A 259 -8.85 10.59 -8.97
CA LYS A 259 -10.06 9.76 -9.13
C LYS A 259 -9.87 8.37 -8.52
N ASP A 260 -8.71 7.74 -8.77
CA ASP A 260 -8.38 6.44 -8.17
C ASP A 260 -8.31 6.54 -6.64
N ASN A 261 -7.68 7.59 -6.11
CA ASN A 261 -7.62 7.83 -4.65
C ASN A 261 -9.00 7.95 -4.03
N LEU A 262 -9.87 8.73 -4.66
CA LEU A 262 -11.25 8.92 -4.22
C LEU A 262 -12.02 7.60 -4.25
N SER A 263 -11.80 6.76 -5.27
CA SER A 263 -12.37 5.40 -5.35
C SER A 263 -11.89 4.51 -4.20
N GLN A 264 -10.58 4.51 -3.91
CA GLN A 264 -10.00 3.75 -2.80
C GLN A 264 -10.51 4.24 -1.43
N MET A 265 -10.64 5.55 -1.23
CA MET A 265 -11.22 6.15 -0.03
C MET A 265 -12.69 5.75 0.14
N LYS A 266 -13.50 5.79 -0.92
CA LYS A 266 -14.89 5.32 -0.89
C LYS A 266 -14.97 3.84 -0.50
N LYS A 267 -14.08 2.99 -1.04
CA LYS A 267 -13.98 1.56 -0.65
C LYS A 267 -13.61 1.40 0.82
N LEU A 268 -12.71 2.21 1.35
CA LEU A 268 -12.36 2.23 2.77
C LEU A 268 -13.59 2.58 3.62
N VAL A 269 -14.25 3.71 3.33
CA VAL A 269 -15.45 4.16 4.06
C VAL A 269 -16.54 3.10 4.03
N LYS A 270 -16.79 2.44 2.89
CA LYS A 270 -17.76 1.34 2.80
C LYS A 270 -17.37 0.09 3.62
N LYS A 271 -16.08 -0.22 3.74
CA LYS A 271 -15.62 -1.28 4.64
C LYS A 271 -15.84 -0.87 6.09
N LEU A 272 -15.64 0.40 6.41
CA LEU A 272 -15.71 0.96 7.76
C LEU A 272 -17.11 1.03 8.33
N THR A 273 -18.12 1.30 7.52
CA THR A 273 -19.52 1.29 8.00
C THR A 273 -19.91 -0.06 8.61
N ARG A 274 -19.26 -1.16 8.20
CA ARG A 274 -19.46 -2.51 8.78
C ARG A 274 -18.88 -2.66 10.18
N TYR A 275 -17.92 -1.81 10.54
CA TYR A 275 -17.20 -1.83 11.81
C TYR A 275 -17.62 -0.68 12.74
N ASN A 276 -18.70 0.05 12.42
CA ASN A 276 -19.28 1.10 13.26
C ASN A 276 -20.01 0.52 14.48
N LYS A 277 -19.30 -0.23 15.30
CA LYS A 277 -19.76 -0.87 16.53
C LYS A 277 -18.76 -0.59 17.63
N GLN A 278 -19.22 -0.68 18.87
CA GLN A 278 -18.32 -0.68 20.02
C GLN A 278 -17.28 -1.79 19.87
N SER A 279 -16.04 -1.48 20.24
CA SER A 279 -14.92 -2.40 20.16
C SER A 279 -14.48 -2.83 21.54
N TYR A 280 -14.22 -4.12 21.67
CA TYR A 280 -13.83 -4.77 22.91
C TYR A 280 -12.46 -5.42 22.75
N ALA A 281 -11.53 -5.15 23.65
CA ALA A 281 -10.24 -5.84 23.68
C ALA A 281 -10.37 -7.21 24.34
N VAL A 282 -9.95 -8.24 23.61
CA VAL A 282 -9.96 -9.64 24.03
C VAL A 282 -8.67 -9.95 24.79
N ILE A 283 -8.58 -9.49 26.04
CA ILE A 283 -7.36 -9.60 26.86
C ILE A 283 -6.97 -11.05 27.20
N SER A 284 -7.91 -12.00 27.12
CA SER A 284 -7.63 -13.44 27.25
C SER A 284 -6.85 -14.01 26.06
N ASP A 285 -6.90 -13.36 24.90
CA ASP A 285 -6.33 -13.84 23.63
C ASP A 285 -5.15 -12.97 23.18
N ILE A 286 -4.37 -12.42 24.11
CA ILE A 286 -3.13 -11.74 23.77
C ILE A 286 -2.19 -12.74 23.10
N LYS A 287 -1.73 -12.40 21.89
CA LYS A 287 -0.92 -13.29 21.07
C LYS A 287 0.27 -12.56 20.49
N SER A 288 1.40 -13.25 20.43
CA SER A 288 2.51 -12.87 19.56
C SER A 288 2.23 -13.42 18.17
N VAL A 289 2.13 -12.53 17.18
CA VAL A 289 1.85 -12.92 15.79
C VAL A 289 3.03 -12.56 14.89
N SER A 290 3.28 -13.39 13.87
CA SER A 290 4.22 -13.04 12.80
C SER A 290 3.71 -11.80 12.06
N LYS A 291 4.61 -10.85 11.80
CA LYS A 291 4.30 -9.65 11.01
C LYS A 291 3.93 -9.96 9.56
N LEU A 292 4.25 -11.16 9.07
CA LEU A 292 3.79 -11.66 7.77
C LEU A 292 2.28 -11.86 7.71
N ARG A 293 1.64 -12.06 8.88
CA ARG A 293 0.18 -12.25 9.01
C ARG A 293 -0.59 -10.95 9.17
N VAL A 294 0.13 -9.82 9.29
CA VAL A 294 -0.49 -8.50 9.31
C VAL A 294 -0.84 -8.12 7.86
N ALA A 295 -2.10 -7.79 7.62
CA ALA A 295 -2.56 -7.39 6.29
C ALA A 295 -1.71 -6.23 5.76
N LYS A 296 -1.42 -6.27 4.45
CA LYS A 296 -0.62 -5.24 3.76
C LYS A 296 -1.24 -3.86 3.99
N LEU A 297 -0.37 -2.87 4.21
CA LEU A 297 -0.78 -1.48 4.26
C LEU A 297 -0.97 -0.98 2.84
N ASN A 298 -2.07 -0.26 2.64
CA ASN A 298 -2.11 0.83 1.68
C ASN A 298 -2.42 2.13 2.45
N ARG A 299 -2.19 3.29 1.82
CA ARG A 299 -2.45 4.59 2.47
C ARG A 299 -3.90 4.77 2.93
N PHE A 300 -4.82 4.01 2.36
CA PHE A 300 -6.26 3.99 2.65
C PHE A 300 -6.70 2.76 3.46
N THR A 301 -5.79 2.07 4.16
CA THR A 301 -6.16 0.95 5.05
C THR A 301 -6.12 1.41 6.50
N ILE A 302 -6.98 0.82 7.33
CA ILE A 302 -6.97 1.09 8.78
C ILE A 302 -5.73 0.47 9.43
N SER A 303 -5.45 -0.78 9.04
CA SER A 303 -4.26 -1.53 9.50
C SER A 303 -3.05 -0.62 9.38
N GLY A 304 -2.26 -0.47 10.44
CA GLY A 304 -1.06 0.33 10.52
C GLY A 304 -1.22 1.85 10.50
N ASN A 305 -2.35 2.39 10.06
CA ASN A 305 -2.55 3.84 9.90
C ASN A 305 -3.49 4.44 10.96
N ALA A 306 -4.25 3.62 11.69
CA ALA A 306 -5.06 4.06 12.83
C ALA A 306 -4.40 3.65 14.16
N ARG A 307 -4.69 4.40 15.22
CA ARG A 307 -4.24 4.12 16.59
C ARG A 307 -5.40 4.32 17.56
N ILE A 308 -5.39 3.56 18.64
CA ILE A 308 -6.29 3.80 19.77
C ILE A 308 -5.77 4.94 20.65
N SER A 309 -6.65 5.57 21.41
CA SER A 309 -6.30 6.61 22.38
C SER A 309 -5.39 6.08 23.48
N ALA A 310 -4.58 6.97 24.06
CA ALA A 310 -3.74 6.65 25.21
C ALA A 310 -4.56 6.13 26.41
N LYS A 311 -5.77 6.70 26.62
CA LYS A 311 -6.71 6.28 27.65
C LYS A 311 -7.10 4.82 27.51
N ASN A 312 -7.50 4.39 26.31
CA ASN A 312 -7.89 3.00 26.08
C ASN A 312 -6.72 2.03 26.03
N LEU A 313 -5.54 2.49 25.58
CA LEU A 313 -4.32 1.70 25.69
C LEU A 313 -3.97 1.41 27.15
N ASP A 314 -4.17 2.38 28.04
CA ASP A 314 -3.98 2.18 29.48
C ASP A 314 -5.03 1.24 30.08
N LYS A 315 -6.30 1.35 29.69
CA LYS A 315 -7.34 0.37 30.08
C LYS A 315 -6.96 -1.06 29.70
N ILE A 316 -6.45 -1.25 28.47
CA ILE A 316 -5.96 -2.56 28.01
C ILE A 316 -4.84 -3.01 28.94
N ARG A 317 -3.81 -2.18 29.14
CA ARG A 317 -2.66 -2.50 30.01
C ARG A 317 -3.10 -2.94 31.41
N GLN A 318 -3.98 -2.16 32.05
CA GLN A 318 -4.52 -2.48 33.37
C GLN A 318 -5.31 -3.79 33.36
N GLY A 319 -6.13 -4.04 32.32
CA GLY A 319 -6.87 -5.29 32.16
C GLY A 319 -5.95 -6.51 32.03
N VAL A 320 -4.85 -6.38 31.28
CA VAL A 320 -3.84 -7.44 31.15
C VAL A 320 -3.16 -7.73 32.48
N ILE A 321 -2.73 -6.70 33.22
CA ILE A 321 -2.09 -6.85 34.53
C ILE A 321 -3.00 -7.60 35.50
N LYS A 322 -4.28 -7.22 35.58
CA LYS A 322 -5.30 -7.89 36.41
C LYS A 322 -5.57 -9.36 36.04
N THR A 323 -5.13 -9.82 34.87
CA THR A 323 -5.28 -11.23 34.47
C THR A 323 -4.10 -12.07 34.96
N ILE A 324 -2.99 -11.43 35.35
CA ILE A 324 -1.75 -12.07 35.78
C ILE A 324 -1.61 -12.05 37.30
N GLU A 325 -2.08 -10.98 37.95
CA GLU A 325 -2.14 -10.82 39.42
C GLU A 325 -3.33 -11.55 40.06
#